data_AF-A0A2V5MKK7-F1
#
_entry.id   AF-A0A2V5MKK7-F1
#
_cell.length_a   1.000
_cell.length_b   1.000
_cell.length_c   1.000
_cell.angle_alpha   90.00
_cell.angle_beta   90.00
_cell.angle_gamma   90.00
#
_symmetry.space_group_name_H-M   'P 1'
#
loop_
_entity.id
_entity.type
_entity.pdbx_description
1 polymer ?
#
loop_
_entity_poly.entity_id
_entity_poly.type
_entity_poly.pdbx_seq_one_letter_code
_entity_poly.pdbx_strand_id
1 'polypeptide(L)'
;MSKKDFLLGIPLGIVLGALAIFWHPIRVNRHEYSSKGHCIANLKQIDGAKQSWALEQKKVPTDTPAKTDLYGTDKYIRDEPFCPDSGTYTINPVGTKPTCSVTDHTI
;
A
#
# COMPACT_ATOMS: atom_id res chain seq x y z
N MET A 1 11.14 -58.03 -9.26
CA MET A 1 10.48 -56.71 -9.31
C MET A 1 9.84 -56.56 -10.68
N SER A 2 8.53 -56.71 -10.79
CA SER A 2 7.87 -56.87 -12.10
C SER A 2 7.45 -55.50 -12.66
N LYS A 3 7.61 -55.28 -13.96
CA LYS A 3 7.26 -54.01 -14.65
C LYS A 3 5.82 -53.54 -14.38
N LYS A 4 4.92 -54.46 -14.02
CA LYS A 4 3.53 -54.21 -13.62
C LYS A 4 3.38 -53.48 -12.27
N ASP A 5 4.32 -53.66 -11.35
CA ASP A 5 4.33 -52.99 -10.04
C ASP A 5 4.73 -51.51 -10.19
N PHE A 6 5.56 -51.20 -11.20
CA PHE A 6 5.97 -49.83 -11.54
C PHE A 6 4.88 -49.05 -12.29
N LEU A 7 4.16 -49.70 -13.21
CA LEU A 7 3.09 -49.08 -13.99
C LEU A 7 1.83 -48.73 -13.18
N LEU A 8 1.58 -49.45 -12.07
CA LEU A 8 0.46 -49.16 -11.15
C LEU A 8 0.82 -48.14 -10.06
N GLY A 9 2.09 -47.99 -9.70
CA GLY A 9 2.53 -47.05 -8.64
C GLY A 9 2.65 -45.58 -9.10
N ILE A 10 2.94 -45.34 -10.38
CA ILE A 10 3.11 -44.00 -10.96
C ILE A 10 1.85 -43.12 -10.83
N PRO A 11 0.63 -43.57 -11.19
CA PRO A 11 -0.55 -42.72 -11.08
C PRO A 11 -0.87 -42.32 -9.63
N LEU A 12 -0.61 -43.20 -8.65
CA LEU A 12 -0.85 -42.92 -7.24
C LEU A 12 0.13 -41.88 -6.68
N GLY A 13 1.41 -41.96 -7.06
CA GLY A 13 2.43 -40.98 -6.66
C GLY A 13 2.17 -39.58 -7.21
N ILE A 14 1.65 -39.48 -8.43
CA ILE A 14 1.28 -38.19 -9.05
C ILE A 14 0.10 -37.55 -8.31
N VAL A 15 -0.91 -38.33 -7.92
CA VAL A 15 -2.08 -37.82 -7.18
C VAL A 15 -1.67 -37.29 -5.81
N LEU A 16 -0.83 -38.02 -5.07
CA LEU A 16 -0.36 -37.57 -3.75
C LEU A 16 0.56 -36.34 -3.83
N GLY A 17 1.41 -36.26 -4.86
CA GLY A 17 2.26 -35.09 -5.11
C GLY A 17 1.47 -33.83 -5.48
N ALA A 18 0.40 -33.98 -6.28
CA ALA A 18 -0.45 -32.86 -6.69
C ALA A 18 -1.26 -32.28 -5.51
N LEU A 19 -1.72 -33.11 -4.57
CA LEU A 19 -2.49 -32.67 -3.40
C LEU A 19 -1.66 -31.85 -2.41
N ALA A 20 -0.33 -32.02 -2.37
CA ALA A 20 0.55 -31.29 -1.45
C ALA A 20 0.68 -29.78 -1.76
N ILE A 21 0.33 -29.34 -2.98
CA ILE A 21 0.42 -27.93 -3.39
C ILE A 21 -0.68 -27.08 -2.71
N PHE A 22 -1.86 -27.66 -2.45
CA PHE A 22 -3.00 -26.95 -1.85
C PHE A 22 -2.74 -26.51 -0.40
N TRP A 23 -1.81 -27.16 0.28
CA TRP A 23 -1.52 -26.88 1.70
C TRP A 23 -0.38 -25.89 1.93
N HIS A 24 0.36 -25.49 0.90
CA HIS A 24 1.47 -24.54 1.09
C HIS A 24 0.93 -23.11 1.03
N PRO A 25 0.85 -22.38 2.17
CA PRO A 25 0.57 -20.96 2.08
C PRO A 25 1.71 -20.32 1.27
N ILE A 26 1.34 -19.59 0.22
CA ILE A 26 2.30 -18.78 -0.53
C ILE A 26 2.99 -17.88 0.49
N ARG A 27 4.29 -18.10 0.72
CA ARG A 27 5.08 -17.22 1.57
C ARG A 27 5.27 -15.91 0.82
N VAL A 28 4.34 -14.99 1.00
CA VAL A 28 4.51 -13.61 0.55
C VAL A 28 5.55 -12.97 1.45
N ASN A 29 6.67 -12.52 0.86
CA ASN A 29 7.60 -11.65 1.58
C ASN A 29 6.84 -10.37 1.90
N ARG A 30 6.46 -10.19 3.16
CA ARG A 30 5.92 -8.92 3.64
C ARG A 30 7.11 -7.98 3.69
N HIS A 31 7.26 -7.15 2.67
CA HIS A 31 8.26 -6.07 2.72
C HIS A 31 7.96 -5.24 3.97
N GLU A 32 8.86 -5.28 4.95
CA GLU A 32 8.89 -4.29 6.02
C GLU A 32 9.27 -2.97 5.36
N TYR A 33 8.26 -2.16 5.03
CA TYR A 33 8.50 -0.80 4.61
C TYR A 33 9.22 -0.11 5.78
N SER A 34 10.42 0.42 5.53
CA SER A 34 11.10 1.28 6.49
C SER A 34 10.14 2.40 6.95
N SER A 35 10.27 2.89 8.18
CA SER A 35 9.51 4.06 8.68
C SER A 35 9.50 5.21 7.66
N LYS A 36 10.62 5.42 6.97
CA LYS A 36 10.75 6.34 5.82
C LYS A 36 9.84 6.00 4.64
N GLY A 37 9.80 4.74 4.24
CA GLY A 37 8.94 4.24 3.16
C GLY A 37 7.46 4.43 3.47
N HIS A 38 7.04 4.17 4.73
CA HIS A 38 5.68 4.47 5.19
C HIS A 38 5.37 5.96 5.13
N CYS A 39 6.28 6.79 5.61
CA CYS A 39 6.09 8.24 5.58
C CYS A 39 5.95 8.78 4.14
N ILE A 40 6.81 8.32 3.22
CA ILE A 40 6.75 8.69 1.80
C ILE A 40 5.45 8.20 1.15
N ALA A 41 4.99 7.00 1.47
CA ALA A 41 3.72 6.47 0.97
C ALA A 41 2.54 7.35 1.43
N ASN A 42 2.52 7.74 2.70
CA ASN A 42 1.51 8.65 3.25
C ASN A 42 1.55 10.02 2.56
N LEU A 43 2.75 10.59 2.34
CA LEU A 43 2.90 11.86 1.62
C LEU A 43 2.36 11.79 0.19
N LYS A 44 2.63 10.70 -0.52
CA LYS A 44 2.07 10.47 -1.87
C LYS A 44 0.56 10.31 -1.85
N GLN A 45 0.01 9.65 -0.84
CA GLN A 45 -1.43 9.51 -0.68
C GLN A 45 -2.10 10.87 -0.43
N ILE A 46 -1.50 11.70 0.43
CA ILE A 46 -1.96 13.08 0.66
C ILE A 46 -1.88 13.88 -0.65
N ASP A 47 -0.78 13.78 -1.39
CA ASP A 47 -0.62 14.51 -2.66
C ASP A 47 -1.68 14.11 -3.70
N GLY A 48 -1.93 12.80 -3.86
CA GLY A 48 -3.00 12.29 -4.72
C GLY A 48 -4.38 12.78 -4.27
N ALA A 49 -4.66 12.73 -2.97
CA ALA A 49 -5.93 13.20 -2.41
C ALA A 49 -6.16 14.69 -2.67
N LYS A 50 -5.13 15.53 -2.54
CA LYS A 50 -5.20 16.96 -2.87
C LYS A 50 -5.51 17.18 -4.35
N GLN A 51 -4.87 16.42 -5.24
CA GLN A 51 -5.11 16.52 -6.67
C GLN A 51 -6.54 16.11 -7.02
N SER A 52 -7.04 15.01 -6.45
CA SER A 52 -8.44 14.59 -6.62
C SER A 52 -9.43 15.64 -6.10
N TRP A 53 -9.19 16.20 -4.91
CA TRP A 53 -10.00 17.30 -4.37
C TRP A 53 -10.01 18.52 -5.29
N ALA A 54 -8.85 18.89 -5.83
CA ALA A 54 -8.75 20.03 -6.72
C ALA A 54 -9.52 19.83 -8.03
N LEU A 55 -9.46 18.62 -8.59
CA LEU A 55 -10.18 18.25 -9.80
C LEU A 55 -11.71 18.27 -9.59
N GLU A 56 -12.18 17.69 -8.48
CA GLU A 56 -13.62 17.60 -8.18
C GLU A 56 -14.24 18.94 -7.78
N GLN A 57 -13.51 19.74 -6.99
CA GLN A 57 -13.98 21.03 -6.48
C GLN A 57 -13.61 22.21 -7.39
N LYS A 58 -13.02 21.93 -8.57
CA LYS A 58 -12.56 22.92 -9.56
C LYS A 58 -11.65 23.99 -8.94
N LYS A 59 -10.72 23.56 -8.09
CA LYS A 59 -9.79 24.42 -7.35
C LYS A 59 -8.55 24.71 -8.16
N VAL A 60 -7.89 25.81 -7.83
CA VAL A 60 -6.63 26.21 -8.46
C VAL A 60 -5.43 25.70 -7.66
N PRO A 61 -4.23 25.61 -8.26
CA PRO A 61 -3.03 25.12 -7.57
C PRO A 61 -2.64 25.91 -6.32
N THR A 62 -3.11 27.15 -6.18
CA THR A 62 -2.88 28.00 -5.01
C THR A 62 -3.83 27.71 -3.85
N ASP A 63 -4.93 27.00 -4.10
CA ASP A 63 -5.89 26.63 -3.07
C ASP A 63 -5.31 25.54 -2.17
N THR A 64 -5.56 25.68 -0.87
CA THR A 64 -5.13 24.71 0.15
C THR A 64 -6.36 24.02 0.71
N PRO A 65 -6.50 22.70 0.55
CA PRO A 65 -7.58 21.95 1.19
C PRO A 65 -7.40 21.91 2.71
N ALA A 66 -8.51 21.95 3.44
CA ALA A 66 -8.46 21.71 4.88
C ALA A 66 -8.27 20.21 5.17
N LYS A 67 -7.77 19.89 6.36
CA LYS A 67 -7.66 18.50 6.83
C LYS A 67 -9.02 17.76 6.74
N THR A 68 -10.11 18.45 7.05
CA THR A 68 -11.49 17.93 7.01
C THR A 68 -12.01 17.66 5.59
N ASP A 69 -11.40 18.26 4.57
CA ASP A 69 -11.76 18.02 3.17
C ASP A 69 -11.09 16.76 2.63
N LEU A 70 -9.90 16.43 3.15
CA LEU A 70 -9.11 15.28 2.72
C LEU A 70 -9.36 14.03 3.55
N TYR A 71 -9.49 14.19 4.87
CA TYR A 71 -9.59 13.08 5.82
C TYR A 71 -11.04 12.84 6.27
N GLY A 72 -11.44 11.56 6.29
CA GLY A 72 -12.75 11.11 6.76
C GLY A 72 -13.18 9.83 6.04
N THR A 73 -14.07 9.05 6.68
CA THR A 73 -14.55 7.77 6.14
C THR A 73 -15.12 7.87 4.72
N ASP A 74 -15.72 9.01 4.40
CA ASP A 74 -16.35 9.30 3.11
C ASP A 74 -15.55 10.31 2.26
N LYS A 75 -14.26 10.51 2.58
CA LYS A 75 -13.35 11.44 1.89
C LYS A 75 -12.27 10.69 1.11
N TYR A 76 -11.34 11.44 0.53
CA TYR A 76 -10.24 10.90 -0.28
C TYR A 76 -9.32 9.98 0.52
N ILE A 77 -9.15 10.25 1.81
CA ILE A 77 -8.37 9.43 2.73
C ILE A 77 -9.24 9.08 3.94
N ARG A 78 -9.41 7.79 4.20
CA ARG A 78 -10.31 7.27 5.24
C ARG A 78 -9.95 7.73 6.65
N ASP A 79 -8.66 7.63 6.99
CA ASP A 79 -8.13 7.93 8.31
C ASP A 79 -6.91 8.85 8.19
N GLU A 80 -6.74 9.79 9.13
CA GLU A 80 -5.57 10.67 9.11
C GLU A 80 -4.28 9.83 9.21
N PRO A 81 -3.35 9.92 8.23
CA PRO A 81 -2.16 9.10 8.24
C PRO A 81 -1.26 9.53 9.41
N PHE A 82 -0.84 8.54 10.20
CA PHE A 82 0.13 8.74 11.27
C PHE A 82 1.55 8.53 10.73
N CYS A 83 2.47 9.43 11.10
CA CYS A 83 3.88 9.26 10.79
C CYS A 83 4.53 8.35 11.85
N PRO A 84 5.15 7.21 11.48
CA PRO A 84 5.75 6.29 12.45
C PRO A 84 6.86 6.92 13.31
N ASP A 85 7.53 7.96 12.80
CA ASP A 85 8.57 8.71 13.51
C ASP A 85 8.00 9.93 14.27
N SER A 86 6.70 9.93 14.56
CA SER A 86 5.98 11.01 15.25
C SER A 86 6.05 12.38 14.54
N GLY A 87 6.22 12.35 13.22
CA GLY A 87 6.14 13.53 12.37
C GLY A 87 4.71 14.06 12.17
N THR A 88 4.60 15.36 11.88
CA THR A 88 3.36 15.99 11.44
C THR A 88 3.40 16.25 9.93
N TYR A 89 2.30 15.96 9.26
CA TYR A 89 2.14 16.22 7.83
C TYR A 89 1.56 17.62 7.58
N THR A 90 2.21 18.35 6.67
CA THR A 90 1.76 19.64 6.16
C THR A 90 1.25 19.44 4.74
N ILE A 91 -0.05 19.67 4.53
CA ILE A 91 -0.75 19.43 3.26
C ILE A 91 -0.22 20.35 2.15
N ASN A 92 0.04 21.64 2.46
CA ASN A 92 0.42 22.70 1.52
C ASN A 92 -0.64 22.93 0.40
N PRO A 93 -0.54 24.02 -0.37
CA PRO A 93 -1.40 24.23 -1.54
C PRO A 93 -1.34 23.05 -2.51
N VAL A 94 -2.36 22.86 -3.34
CA VAL A 94 -2.41 21.76 -4.33
C VAL A 94 -1.18 21.75 -5.24
N GLY A 95 -0.68 22.92 -5.64
CA GLY A 95 0.50 23.08 -6.49
C GLY A 95 1.84 22.90 -5.78
N THR A 96 1.85 22.70 -4.45
CA THR A 96 3.06 22.48 -3.65
C THR A 96 2.98 21.12 -2.99
N LYS A 97 4.06 20.33 -3.06
CA LYS A 97 4.06 18.99 -2.46
C LYS A 97 3.84 19.05 -0.95
N PRO A 98 3.10 18.08 -0.37
CA PRO A 98 2.99 17.97 1.08
C PRO A 98 4.36 17.64 1.69
N THR A 99 4.60 18.09 2.92
CA THR A 99 5.86 17.87 3.62
C THR A 99 5.62 17.18 4.96
N CYS A 100 6.64 16.49 5.48
CA CYS A 100 6.65 15.95 6.83
C CYS A 100 7.64 16.74 7.68
N SER A 101 7.37 16.91 8.98
CA SER A 101 8.29 17.57 9.91
C SER A 101 9.56 16.76 10.20
N VAL A 102 9.58 15.48 9.84
CA VAL A 102 10.75 14.60 10.02
C VAL A 102 11.77 14.87 8.91
N THR A 103 12.97 15.30 9.30
CA THR A 103 14.08 15.56 8.39
C THR A 103 14.43 14.28 7.62
N ASP A 104 14.60 14.37 6.30
CA ASP A 104 14.86 13.26 5.34
C ASP A 104 13.60 12.55 4.76
N HIS A 105 12.38 12.94 5.15
CA HIS A 105 11.13 12.39 4.58
C HIS A 105 10.44 13.39 3.64
N THR A 106 11.03 13.65 2.48
CA THR A 106 10.49 14.54 1.44
C THR A 106 10.18 13.78 0.15
N ILE A 107 9.24 14.32 -0.63
CA ILE A 107 8.82 13.79 -1.94
C ILE A 107 9.01 14.79 -3.07
#